data_AF-A0A820DA78-F1
#
_entry.id   AF-A0A820DA78-F1
#
_cell.length_a   1.000
_cell.length_b   1.000
_cell.length_c   1.000
_cell.angle_alpha   90.00
_cell.angle_beta   90.00
_cell.angle_gamma   90.00
#
_symmetry.space_group_name_H-M   'P 1'
#
loop_
_entity.id
_entity.type
_entity.pdbx_description
1 polymer ?
#
loop_
_entity_poly.entity_id
_entity_poly.type
_entity_poly.pdbx_seq_one_letter_code
_entity_poly.pdbx_strand_id
1 'polypeptide(L)'
;MEIALHAYRTIHGEDHSETALMNLNLGALTTETKEYDQAEVYCKQALKSFEKIFHADHRYIALAYCNIGVIYCCLKQYDLSLHYYQKQLEIQQRTIPADSFEFGIAYLNMGEVYEERGEYDQALSYYGKASENFRNAALLPENGAMIELNQHIKSTNEKKNLLFATSIFRKRFLRTVAKTIILTLCVLIIIYWSFLNYNK
;
A
#
# COMPACT_ATOMS: atom_id res chain seq x y z
N MET A 1 -12.36 -22.03 13.76
CA MET A 1 -13.24 -21.04 13.08
C MET A 1 -13.92 -21.66 11.86
N GLU A 2 -13.24 -22.50 11.08
CA GLU A 2 -13.84 -23.22 9.94
C GLU A 2 -14.98 -24.20 10.31
N ILE A 3 -14.86 -24.92 11.45
CA ILE A 3 -15.96 -25.76 11.96
C ILE A 3 -17.22 -24.94 12.25
N ALA A 4 -17.04 -23.74 12.83
CA ALA A 4 -18.15 -22.83 13.09
C ALA A 4 -18.77 -22.34 11.78
N LEU A 5 -17.95 -21.96 10.79
CA LEU A 5 -18.42 -21.59 9.47
C LEU A 5 -19.26 -22.70 8.81
N HIS A 6 -18.82 -23.96 8.91
CA HIS A 6 -19.58 -25.09 8.37
C HIS A 6 -20.95 -25.27 9.06
N ALA A 7 -20.99 -25.15 10.39
CA ALA A 7 -22.24 -25.19 11.15
C ALA A 7 -23.18 -24.04 10.75
N TYR A 8 -22.68 -22.80 10.70
CA TYR A 8 -23.47 -21.63 10.29
C TYR A 8 -24.00 -21.75 8.86
N ARG A 9 -23.17 -22.21 7.91
CA ARG A 9 -23.61 -22.47 6.51
C ARG A 9 -24.73 -23.50 6.46
N THR A 10 -24.68 -24.53 7.29
CA THR A 10 -25.70 -25.58 7.33
C THR A 10 -27.02 -25.09 7.92
N ILE A 11 -26.95 -24.24 8.95
CA ILE A 11 -28.15 -23.73 9.65
C ILE A 11 -28.81 -22.57 8.88
N HIS A 12 -28.01 -21.64 8.36
CA HIS A 12 -28.50 -20.36 7.84
C HIS A 12 -28.32 -20.19 6.33
N GLY A 13 -27.53 -21.03 5.67
CA GLY A 13 -27.17 -20.89 4.25
C GLY A 13 -25.98 -19.95 3.99
N GLU A 14 -25.56 -19.90 2.73
CA GLU A 14 -24.41 -19.08 2.28
C GLU A 14 -24.69 -17.57 2.25
N ASP A 15 -25.95 -17.20 2.01
CA ASP A 15 -26.39 -15.81 1.87
C ASP A 15 -26.93 -15.22 3.20
N HIS A 16 -26.45 -15.72 4.35
CA HIS A 16 -26.77 -15.17 5.68
C HIS A 16 -25.68 -14.19 6.15
N SER A 17 -26.07 -13.11 6.84
CA SER A 17 -25.14 -12.05 7.27
C SER A 17 -24.06 -12.55 8.22
N GLU A 18 -24.38 -13.49 9.10
CA GLU A 18 -23.41 -14.07 10.04
C GLU A 18 -22.44 -15.02 9.34
N THR A 19 -22.91 -15.79 8.35
CA THR A 19 -22.04 -16.62 7.50
C THR A 19 -21.05 -15.75 6.74
N ALA A 20 -21.52 -14.63 6.18
CA ALA A 20 -20.67 -13.67 5.48
C ALA A 20 -19.66 -13.00 6.42
N LEU A 21 -20.07 -12.61 7.63
CA LEU A 21 -19.15 -12.05 8.62
C LEU A 21 -18.10 -13.06 9.08
N MET A 22 -18.47 -14.33 9.24
CA MET A 22 -17.53 -15.41 9.56
C MET A 22 -16.50 -15.61 8.45
N ASN A 23 -16.93 -15.60 7.19
CA ASN A 23 -16.02 -15.60 6.03
C ASN A 23 -15.07 -14.40 6.07
N LEU A 24 -15.58 -13.20 6.34
CA LEU A 24 -14.74 -11.99 6.41
C LEU A 24 -13.66 -12.08 7.50
N ASN A 25 -14.02 -12.59 8.67
CA ASN A 25 -13.09 -12.81 9.78
C ASN A 25 -12.06 -13.91 9.46
N LEU A 26 -12.48 -14.99 8.78
CA LEU A 26 -11.57 -16.02 8.30
C LEU A 26 -10.59 -15.46 7.28
N GLY A 27 -11.04 -14.60 6.38
CA GLY A 27 -10.19 -13.88 5.45
C GLY A 27 -9.14 -13.01 6.15
N ALA A 28 -9.53 -12.26 7.19
CA ALA A 28 -8.58 -11.48 7.98
C ALA A 28 -7.54 -12.38 8.70
N LEU A 29 -8.00 -13.43 9.39
CA LEU A 29 -7.11 -14.36 10.10
C LEU A 29 -6.14 -15.09 9.16
N THR A 30 -6.62 -15.56 8.01
CA THR A 30 -5.77 -16.23 7.00
C THR A 30 -4.79 -15.27 6.32
N THR A 31 -5.12 -13.97 6.25
CA THR A 31 -4.17 -12.93 5.84
C THR A 31 -3.01 -12.82 6.82
N GLU A 32 -3.29 -12.87 8.13
CA GLU A 32 -2.25 -12.86 9.18
C GLU A 32 -1.36 -14.10 9.14
N THR A 33 -1.90 -15.27 8.80
CA THR A 33 -1.11 -16.50 8.58
C THR A 33 -0.40 -16.55 7.23
N LYS A 34 -0.54 -15.50 6.41
CA LYS A 34 0.06 -15.34 5.08
C LYS A 34 -0.46 -16.31 4.02
N GLU A 35 -1.65 -16.87 4.23
CA GLU A 35 -2.34 -17.76 3.30
C GLU A 35 -3.25 -16.93 2.37
N TYR A 36 -2.63 -16.06 1.57
CA TYR A 36 -3.32 -15.00 0.84
C TYR A 36 -4.35 -15.51 -0.19
N ASP A 37 -4.07 -16.61 -0.88
CA ASP A 37 -5.00 -17.20 -1.86
C ASP A 37 -6.31 -17.65 -1.19
N GLN A 38 -6.20 -18.26 0.00
CA GLN A 38 -7.37 -18.68 0.78
C GLN A 38 -8.09 -17.48 1.40
N ALA A 39 -7.33 -16.49 1.87
CA ALA A 39 -7.88 -15.24 2.39
C ALA A 39 -8.73 -14.51 1.34
N GLU A 40 -8.25 -14.46 0.09
CA GLU A 40 -8.98 -13.86 -1.03
C GLU A 40 -10.31 -14.57 -1.27
N VAL A 41 -10.32 -15.90 -1.26
CA VAL A 41 -11.55 -16.71 -1.42
C VAL A 41 -12.56 -16.36 -0.33
N TYR A 42 -12.14 -16.35 0.94
CA TYR A 42 -13.04 -16.04 2.04
C TYR A 42 -13.59 -14.61 1.97
N CYS A 43 -12.74 -13.61 1.72
CA CYS A 43 -13.17 -12.22 1.61
C CYS A 43 -14.10 -11.98 0.41
N LYS A 44 -13.84 -12.59 -0.76
CA LYS A 44 -14.71 -12.48 -1.94
C LYS A 44 -16.05 -13.18 -1.75
N GLN A 45 -16.08 -14.32 -1.05
CA GLN A 45 -17.33 -14.97 -0.66
C GLN A 45 -18.16 -14.07 0.27
N ALA A 46 -17.52 -13.48 1.29
CA ALA A 46 -18.17 -12.53 2.19
C ALA A 46 -18.76 -11.33 1.44
N LEU A 47 -17.95 -10.71 0.57
CA LEU A 47 -18.37 -9.57 -0.26
C LEU A 47 -19.60 -9.91 -1.10
N LYS A 48 -19.57 -11.04 -1.82
CA LYS A 48 -20.69 -11.48 -2.66
C LYS A 48 -21.98 -11.68 -1.85
N SER A 49 -21.89 -12.26 -0.65
CA SER A 49 -23.06 -12.40 0.23
C SER A 49 -23.54 -11.02 0.72
N PHE A 50 -22.64 -10.13 1.13
CA PHE A 50 -23.02 -8.78 1.56
C PHE A 50 -23.70 -7.96 0.46
N GLU A 51 -23.24 -8.05 -0.78
CA GLU A 51 -23.85 -7.40 -1.95
C GLU A 51 -25.27 -7.91 -2.25
N LYS A 52 -25.61 -9.14 -1.85
CA LYS A 52 -26.97 -9.68 -1.96
C LYS A 52 -27.88 -9.26 -0.80
N ILE A 53 -27.32 -9.23 0.41
CA ILE A 53 -28.09 -9.03 1.65
C ILE A 53 -28.36 -7.54 1.89
N PHE A 54 -27.38 -6.69 1.58
CA PHE A 54 -27.40 -5.27 1.94
C PHE A 54 -27.44 -4.37 0.71
N HIS A 55 -27.87 -3.12 0.93
CA HIS A 55 -27.69 -2.06 -0.05
C HIS A 55 -26.19 -1.83 -0.32
N ALA A 56 -25.84 -1.39 -1.54
CA ALA A 56 -24.47 -1.23 -2.01
C ALA A 56 -23.58 -0.33 -1.13
N ASP A 57 -24.20 0.54 -0.32
CA ASP A 57 -23.52 1.48 0.57
C ASP A 57 -23.30 0.93 1.99
N HIS A 58 -23.59 -0.34 2.23
CA HIS A 58 -23.49 -0.89 3.57
C HIS A 58 -22.03 -1.01 4.04
N ARG A 59 -21.78 -0.65 5.31
CA ARG A 59 -20.43 -0.63 5.90
C ARG A 59 -19.66 -1.96 5.80
N TYR A 60 -20.35 -3.09 5.78
CA TYR A 60 -19.71 -4.41 5.63
C TYR A 60 -19.18 -4.66 4.21
N ILE A 61 -19.75 -4.03 3.19
CA ILE A 61 -19.20 -4.05 1.83
C ILE A 61 -17.90 -3.24 1.81
N ALA A 62 -17.90 -2.05 2.42
CA ALA A 62 -16.68 -1.23 2.56
C ALA A 62 -15.57 -1.97 3.33
N LEU A 63 -15.92 -2.66 4.42
CA LEU A 63 -14.97 -3.47 5.19
C LEU A 63 -14.43 -4.65 4.38
N ALA A 64 -15.28 -5.32 3.59
CA ALA A 64 -14.83 -6.39 2.70
C ALA A 64 -13.84 -5.88 1.64
N TYR A 65 -14.11 -4.72 1.03
CA TYR A 65 -13.15 -4.08 0.13
C TYR A 65 -11.84 -3.73 0.83
N CYS A 66 -11.87 -3.23 2.07
CA CYS A 66 -10.66 -2.97 2.86
C CYS A 66 -9.81 -4.24 3.01
N ASN A 67 -10.40 -5.36 3.45
CA ASN A 67 -9.66 -6.61 3.66
C ASN A 67 -9.10 -7.17 2.34
N ILE A 68 -9.86 -7.10 1.25
CA ILE A 68 -9.37 -7.49 -0.08
C ILE A 68 -8.20 -6.59 -0.53
N GLY A 69 -8.28 -5.29 -0.25
CA GLY A 69 -7.20 -4.34 -0.49
C GLY A 69 -5.91 -4.72 0.24
N VAL A 70 -6.00 -5.12 1.51
CA VAL A 70 -4.85 -5.57 2.31
C VAL A 70 -4.21 -6.82 1.69
N ILE A 71 -5.03 -7.81 1.33
CA ILE A 71 -4.55 -9.05 0.70
C ILE A 71 -3.76 -8.74 -0.57
N TYR A 72 -4.28 -7.88 -1.45
CA TYR A 72 -3.57 -7.50 -2.67
C TYR A 72 -2.32 -6.66 -2.42
N CYS A 73 -2.27 -5.87 -1.34
CA CYS A 73 -1.05 -5.19 -0.91
C CYS A 73 0.04 -6.22 -0.54
N CYS A 74 -0.31 -7.22 0.28
CA CYS A 74 0.61 -8.29 0.65
C CYS A 74 1.10 -9.12 -0.55
N LEU A 75 0.24 -9.33 -1.56
CA LEU A 75 0.59 -9.97 -2.83
C LEU A 75 1.39 -9.07 -3.78
N LYS A 76 1.70 -7.83 -3.38
CA LYS A 76 2.35 -6.80 -4.21
C LYS A 76 1.58 -6.46 -5.49
N GLN A 77 0.29 -6.78 -5.53
CA GLN A 77 -0.64 -6.41 -6.60
C GLN A 77 -1.25 -5.05 -6.27
N TYR A 78 -0.37 -4.06 -6.22
CA TYR A 78 -0.68 -2.78 -5.61
C TYR A 78 -1.81 -2.01 -6.35
N ASP A 79 -1.97 -2.18 -7.67
CA ASP A 79 -3.03 -1.47 -8.43
C ASP A 79 -4.40 -1.99 -8.04
N LEU A 80 -4.51 -3.31 -7.84
CA LEU A 80 -5.72 -3.94 -7.33
C LEU A 80 -5.98 -3.50 -5.89
N SER A 81 -4.94 -3.45 -5.06
CA SER A 81 -5.06 -2.95 -3.69
C SER A 81 -5.66 -1.53 -3.64
N LEU A 82 -5.07 -0.59 -4.39
CA LEU A 82 -5.57 0.79 -4.51
C LEU A 82 -7.00 0.84 -5.07
N HIS A 83 -7.33 -0.01 -6.05
CA HIS A 83 -8.68 -0.10 -6.60
C HIS A 83 -9.72 -0.47 -5.52
N TYR A 84 -9.41 -1.43 -4.66
CA TYR A 84 -10.32 -1.85 -3.59
C TYR A 84 -10.43 -0.81 -2.47
N TYR A 85 -9.33 -0.16 -2.07
CA TYR A 85 -9.40 0.96 -1.13
C TYR A 85 -10.19 2.15 -1.69
N GLN A 86 -10.11 2.40 -3.01
CA GLN A 86 -10.93 3.42 -3.64
C GLN A 86 -12.43 3.07 -3.57
N LYS A 87 -12.81 1.81 -3.78
CA LYS A 87 -14.20 1.35 -3.61
C LYS A 87 -14.70 1.48 -2.17
N GLN A 88 -13.83 1.20 -1.19
CA GLN A 88 -14.13 1.46 0.22
C GLN A 88 -14.44 2.94 0.46
N LEU A 89 -13.56 3.84 -0.02
CA LEU A 89 -13.72 5.28 0.12
C LEU A 89 -15.01 5.79 -0.55
N GLU A 90 -15.36 5.27 -1.72
CA GLU A 90 -16.60 5.63 -2.42
C GLU A 90 -17.85 5.33 -1.58
N ILE A 91 -17.89 4.19 -0.88
CA ILE A 91 -18.99 3.87 0.04
C ILE A 91 -18.97 4.80 1.25
N GLN A 92 -17.80 5.03 1.86
CA GLN A 92 -17.66 5.91 3.02
C GLN A 92 -18.12 7.34 2.69
N GLN A 93 -17.78 7.88 1.51
CA GLN A 93 -18.21 9.20 1.03
C GLN A 93 -19.73 9.36 0.97
N ARG A 94 -20.47 8.27 0.74
CA ARG A 94 -21.93 8.30 0.68
C ARG A 94 -22.59 8.10 2.05
N THR A 95 -21.85 7.63 3.06
CA THR A 95 -22.46 7.10 4.29
C THR A 95 -21.98 7.72 5.59
N ILE A 96 -20.78 8.29 5.64
CA ILE A 96 -20.20 8.85 6.86
C ILE A 96 -19.51 10.20 6.59
N PRO A 97 -19.35 11.06 7.61
CA PRO A 97 -18.63 12.32 7.47
C PRO A 97 -17.18 12.14 6.97
N ALA A 98 -16.70 13.07 6.14
CA ALA A 98 -15.39 12.97 5.50
C ALA A 98 -14.20 13.05 6.47
N ASP A 99 -14.42 13.52 7.70
CA ASP A 99 -13.46 13.64 8.78
C ASP A 99 -13.46 12.43 9.73
N SER A 100 -14.20 11.37 9.39
CA SER A 100 -14.29 10.18 10.24
C SER A 100 -12.98 9.40 10.34
N PHE A 101 -12.86 8.58 11.39
CA PHE A 101 -11.72 7.69 11.60
C PHE A 101 -11.55 6.67 10.48
N GLU A 102 -12.66 6.16 9.92
CA GLU A 102 -12.66 5.12 8.89
C GLU A 102 -12.09 5.61 7.56
N PHE A 103 -12.22 6.90 7.25
CA PHE A 103 -11.50 7.53 6.14
C PHE A 103 -9.98 7.52 6.40
N GLY A 104 -9.58 7.79 7.64
CA GLY A 104 -8.17 7.76 8.05
C GLY A 104 -7.53 6.39 7.86
N ILE A 105 -8.26 5.30 8.18
CA ILE A 105 -7.79 3.92 7.94
C ILE A 105 -7.59 3.64 6.45
N ALA A 106 -8.54 4.05 5.60
CA ALA A 106 -8.40 3.87 4.15
C ALA A 106 -7.18 4.64 3.61
N TYR A 107 -6.97 5.88 4.05
CA TYR A 107 -5.80 6.68 3.66
C TYR A 107 -4.48 6.11 4.19
N LEU A 108 -4.44 5.61 5.42
CA LEU A 108 -3.28 4.91 5.97
C LEU A 108 -2.87 3.75 5.06
N ASN A 109 -3.82 2.86 4.75
CA ASN A 109 -3.56 1.70 3.92
C ASN A 109 -3.10 2.07 2.50
N MET A 110 -3.70 3.11 1.89
CA MET A 110 -3.22 3.63 0.60
C MET A 110 -1.78 4.17 0.70
N GLY A 111 -1.46 4.85 1.80
CA GLY A 111 -0.10 5.33 2.09
C GLY A 111 0.92 4.20 2.15
N GLU A 112 0.57 3.10 2.83
CA GLU A 112 1.41 1.88 2.89
C GLU A 112 1.65 1.28 1.51
N VAL A 113 0.60 1.20 0.67
CA VAL A 113 0.75 0.70 -0.71
C VAL A 113 1.75 1.54 -1.50
N TYR A 114 1.69 2.87 -1.40
CA TYR A 114 2.66 3.75 -2.06
C TYR A 114 4.06 3.65 -1.44
N GLU A 115 4.17 3.47 -0.12
CA GLU A 115 5.45 3.26 0.56
C GLU A 115 6.14 1.98 0.06
N GLU A 116 5.40 0.87 -0.02
CA GLU A 116 5.87 -0.43 -0.53
C GLU A 116 6.26 -0.37 -2.02
N ARG A 117 5.62 0.50 -2.82
CA ARG A 117 6.02 0.81 -4.19
C ARG A 117 7.28 1.67 -4.32
N GLY A 118 7.75 2.27 -3.23
CA GLY A 118 8.83 3.26 -3.25
C GLY A 118 8.40 4.67 -3.73
N GLU A 119 7.09 4.92 -3.80
CA GLU A 119 6.48 6.19 -4.17
C GLU A 119 6.28 7.07 -2.93
N TYR A 120 7.39 7.45 -2.29
CA TYR A 120 7.38 8.04 -0.96
C TYR A 120 6.66 9.40 -0.84
N ASP A 121 6.61 10.19 -1.91
CA ASP A 121 5.87 11.46 -1.91
C ASP A 121 4.37 11.24 -1.85
N GLN A 122 3.86 10.28 -2.64
CA GLN A 122 2.47 9.85 -2.59
C GLN A 122 2.13 9.25 -1.23
N ALA A 123 2.99 8.38 -0.69
CA ALA A 123 2.81 7.78 0.63
C ALA A 123 2.64 8.85 1.73
N LEU A 124 3.55 9.82 1.79
CA LEU A 124 3.49 10.93 2.76
C LEU A 124 2.23 11.80 2.57
N SER A 125 1.77 11.99 1.34
CA SER A 125 0.52 12.72 1.09
C SER A 125 -0.69 11.99 1.68
N TYR A 126 -0.78 10.66 1.52
CA TYR A 126 -1.86 9.86 2.07
C TYR A 126 -1.79 9.74 3.60
N TYR A 127 -0.59 9.54 4.15
CA TYR A 127 -0.37 9.58 5.59
C TYR A 127 -0.75 10.93 6.21
N GLY A 128 -0.52 12.04 5.50
CA GLY A 128 -1.00 13.37 5.91
C GLY A 128 -2.52 13.45 6.05
N LYS A 129 -3.25 12.91 5.06
CA LYS A 129 -4.72 12.83 5.11
C LYS A 129 -5.19 11.94 6.27
N ALA A 130 -4.59 10.76 6.44
CA ALA A 130 -4.88 9.87 7.55
C ALA A 130 -4.71 10.57 8.92
N SER A 131 -3.62 11.33 9.06
CA SER A 131 -3.32 12.09 10.27
C SER A 131 -4.36 13.18 10.56
N GLU A 132 -4.89 13.84 9.53
CA GLU A 132 -5.96 14.82 9.66
C GLU A 132 -7.26 14.17 10.15
N ASN A 133 -7.69 13.07 9.52
CA ASN A 133 -8.85 12.30 9.94
C ASN A 133 -8.76 11.79 11.38
N PHE A 134 -7.62 11.22 11.77
CA PHE A 134 -7.42 10.71 13.12
C PHE A 134 -7.44 11.82 14.20
N ARG A 135 -6.91 13.01 13.88
CA ARG A 135 -7.01 14.18 14.77
C ARG A 135 -8.45 14.70 14.89
N ASN A 136 -9.17 14.79 13.77
CA ASN A 136 -10.53 15.33 13.73
C ASN A 136 -11.54 14.41 14.41
N ALA A 137 -11.32 13.10 14.38
CA ALA A 137 -12.14 12.11 15.09
C ALA A 137 -12.12 12.23 16.63
N ALA A 138 -11.45 13.26 17.19
CA ALA A 138 -11.30 13.52 18.62
C ALA A 138 -10.74 12.34 19.42
N LEU A 139 -10.08 11.41 18.74
CA LEU A 139 -9.31 10.37 19.39
C LEU A 139 -8.10 11.04 20.03
N LEU A 140 -7.74 10.61 21.25
CA LEU A 140 -6.59 11.14 21.96
C LEU A 140 -5.38 11.18 21.00
N PRO A 141 -4.58 12.27 20.99
CA PRO A 141 -3.43 12.44 20.09
C PRO A 141 -2.41 11.28 20.10
N GLU A 142 -2.49 10.42 21.12
CA GLU A 142 -1.62 9.28 21.38
C GLU A 142 -2.37 7.93 21.33
N ASN A 143 -3.44 7.81 20.53
CA ASN A 143 -4.03 6.49 20.29
C ASN A 143 -3.06 5.61 19.45
N GLY A 144 -3.21 4.29 19.54
CA GLY A 144 -2.31 3.33 18.88
C GLY A 144 -2.14 3.58 17.37
N ALA A 145 -3.24 3.90 16.68
CA ALA A 145 -3.24 4.19 15.25
C ALA A 145 -2.41 5.44 14.89
N MET A 146 -2.47 6.51 15.68
CA MET A 146 -1.64 7.71 15.48
C MET A 146 -0.16 7.43 15.74
N ILE A 147 0.16 6.60 16.74
CA ILE A 147 1.54 6.21 17.03
C ILE A 147 2.13 5.41 15.87
N GLU A 148 1.41 4.42 15.38
CA GLU A 148 1.80 3.59 14.23
C GLU A 148 1.97 4.45 12.97
N LEU A 149 0.98 5.30 12.65
CA LEU A 149 1.06 6.23 11.53
C LEU A 149 2.30 7.14 11.61
N ASN A 150 2.62 7.67 12.79
CA ASN A 150 3.81 8.51 12.97
C ASN A 150 5.11 7.72 12.74
N GLN A 151 5.15 6.44 13.10
CA GLN A 151 6.29 5.56 12.78
C GLN A 151 6.42 5.35 11.27
N HIS A 152 5.31 5.11 10.56
CA HIS A 152 5.30 5.02 9.09
C HIS A 152 5.78 6.30 8.43
N ILE A 153 5.30 7.48 8.87
CA ILE A 153 5.75 8.78 8.35
C ILE A 153 7.25 8.97 8.55
N LYS A 154 7.77 8.62 9.73
CA LYS A 154 9.20 8.71 10.02
C LYS A 154 10.02 7.79 9.11
N SER A 155 9.67 6.50 9.06
CA SER A 155 10.29 5.49 8.19
C SER A 155 10.30 5.93 6.72
N THR A 156 9.16 6.42 6.24
CA THR A 156 9.01 6.87 4.84
C THR A 156 9.91 8.05 4.51
N ASN A 157 10.01 9.04 5.42
CA ASN A 157 10.92 10.17 5.25
C ASN A 157 12.39 9.71 5.21
N GLU A 158 12.77 8.76 6.05
CA GLU A 158 14.14 8.19 6.04
C GLU A 158 14.44 7.48 4.71
N LYS A 159 13.52 6.62 4.24
CA LYS A 159 13.63 5.94 2.93
C LYS A 159 13.72 6.93 1.77
N LYS A 160 12.89 7.99 1.77
CA LYS A 160 12.92 9.06 0.78
C LYS A 160 14.26 9.80 0.76
N ASN A 161 14.77 10.17 1.94
CA ASN A 161 16.05 10.86 2.06
C ASN A 161 17.21 9.99 1.59
N LEU A 162 17.18 8.69 1.89
CA LEU A 162 18.17 7.73 1.42
C LEU A 162 18.13 7.56 -0.11
N LEU A 163 16.94 7.45 -0.70
CA LEU A 163 16.76 7.39 -2.15
C LEU A 163 17.31 8.65 -2.83
N PHE A 164 17.04 9.83 -2.26
CA PHE A 164 17.57 11.08 -2.75
C PHE A 164 19.11 11.13 -2.67
N ALA A 165 19.69 10.78 -1.52
CA ALA A 165 21.14 10.77 -1.31
C ALA A 165 21.87 9.81 -2.26
N THR A 166 21.35 8.60 -2.43
CA THR A 166 21.91 7.60 -3.36
C THR A 166 21.80 8.06 -4.81
N SER A 167 20.73 8.77 -5.19
CA SER A 167 20.60 9.37 -6.53
C SER A 167 21.68 10.44 -6.81
N ILE A 168 21.98 11.29 -5.82
CA ILE A 168 23.04 12.30 -5.91
C ILE A 168 24.40 11.63 -6.04
N PHE A 169 24.67 10.64 -5.17
CA PHE A 169 25.93 9.90 -5.20
C PHE A 169 26.14 9.23 -6.55
N ARG A 170 25.12 8.52 -7.07
CA ARG A 170 25.16 7.88 -8.39
C ARG A 170 25.44 8.88 -9.50
N LYS A 171 24.77 10.04 -9.51
CA LYS A 171 25.01 11.10 -10.52
C LYS A 171 26.43 11.68 -10.43
N ARG A 172 26.99 11.83 -9.23
CA ARG A 172 28.37 12.29 -9.03
C ARG A 172 29.37 11.23 -9.49
N PHE A 173 29.17 9.98 -9.10
CA PHE A 173 30.00 8.86 -9.51
C PHE A 173 30.06 8.72 -11.04
N LEU A 174 28.89 8.72 -11.70
CA LEU A 174 28.82 8.66 -13.17
C LEU A 174 29.54 9.84 -13.83
N ARG A 175 29.43 11.06 -13.28
CA ARG A 175 30.19 12.22 -13.78
C ARG A 175 31.70 12.03 -13.64
N THR A 176 32.17 11.48 -12.52
CA THR A 176 33.60 11.22 -12.30
C THR A 176 34.11 10.17 -13.28
N VAL A 177 33.39 9.05 -13.46
CA VAL A 177 33.75 8.00 -14.41
C VAL A 177 33.75 8.53 -15.85
N ALA A 178 32.76 9.33 -16.23
CA ALA A 178 32.74 9.94 -17.56
C ALA A 178 33.95 10.87 -17.79
N LYS A 179 34.31 11.69 -16.79
CA LYS A 179 35.49 12.56 -16.87
C LYS A 179 36.79 11.76 -17.01
N THR A 180 36.96 10.68 -16.26
CA THR A 180 38.18 9.86 -16.36
C THR A 180 38.28 9.17 -17.72
N ILE A 181 37.18 8.64 -18.27
CA ILE A 181 37.14 8.05 -19.62
C ILE A 181 37.50 9.09 -20.69
N ILE A 182 36.93 10.29 -20.62
CA ILE A 182 37.25 11.36 -21.58
C ILE A 182 38.73 11.72 -21.51
N LEU A 183 39.27 11.89 -20.29
CA LEU A 183 40.67 12.26 -20.11
C LEU A 183 41.62 11.17 -20.64
N THR A 184 41.33 9.89 -20.40
CA THR A 184 42.15 8.78 -20.92
C THR A 184 42.11 8.70 -22.45
N LEU A 185 40.94 8.89 -23.06
CA LEU A 185 40.81 8.96 -24.52
C LEU A 185 41.60 10.14 -25.12
N CYS A 186 41.54 11.33 -24.49
CA CYS A 186 42.33 12.48 -24.93
C CYS A 186 43.84 12.19 -24.91
N VAL A 187 44.33 11.55 -23.85
CA VAL A 187 45.75 11.18 -23.74
C VAL A 187 46.14 10.16 -24.82
N LEU A 188 45.32 9.13 -25.05
CA LEU A 188 45.58 8.13 -26.10
C LEU A 188 45.62 8.75 -27.50
N ILE A 189 44.72 9.70 -27.78
CA ILE A 189 44.71 10.45 -29.05
C ILE A 189 46.02 11.24 -29.21
N ILE A 190 46.47 11.97 -28.19
CA ILE A 190 47.71 12.75 -28.24
C ILE A 190 48.93 11.85 -28.50
N ILE A 191 49.00 10.68 -27.84
CA ILE A 191 50.07 9.70 -28.05
C ILE A 191 50.05 9.19 -29.50
N TYR A 192 48.87 8.85 -30.03
CA TYR A 192 48.70 8.36 -31.40
C TYR A 192 49.19 9.39 -32.45
N TRP A 193 48.79 10.66 -32.30
CA TRP A 193 49.26 11.74 -33.20
C TRP A 193 50.77 11.98 -33.11
N SER A 194 51.34 11.92 -31.91
CA SER A 194 52.79 12.04 -31.71
C SER A 194 53.56 10.94 -32.45
N PHE A 195 53.07 9.70 -32.39
CA PHE A 195 53.68 8.56 -33.08
C PHE A 195 53.59 8.67 -34.61
N LEU A 196 52.45 9.14 -35.14
CA LEU A 196 52.27 9.39 -36.58
C LEU A 196 53.22 10.47 -37.12
N ASN A 197 53.45 11.54 -36.36
CA ASN A 197 54.37 12.61 -36.77
C ASN A 197 55.84 12.22 -36.67
N TYR A 198 56.20 11.30 -35.77
CA TYR A 198 57.58 10.82 -35.63
C TYR A 198 58.01 9.88 -36.78
N ASN A 199 57.07 9.16 -37.40
CA ASN A 199 57.33 8.24 -38.50
C ASN A 199 57.21 8.86 -39.90
N LYS A 200 57.16 10.20 -40.00
CA LYS A 200 57.22 10.97 -41.25
C LYS A 200 58.57 11.63 -41.40
#